data_AF-A0A9X2B0V1-F1
#
_entry.id   AF-A0A9X2B0V1-F1
#
_cell.length_a   1.000
_cell.length_b   1.000
_cell.length_c   1.000
_cell.angle_alpha   90.00
_cell.angle_beta   90.00
_cell.angle_gamma   90.00
#
_symmetry.space_group_name_H-M   'P 1'
#
loop_
_entity.id
_entity.type
_entity.pdbx_description
1 polymer ?
#
loop_
_entity_poly.entity_id
_entity_poly.type
_entity_poly.pdbx_seq_one_letter_code
_entity_poly.pdbx_strand_id
1 'polypeptide(L)'
;MTTVVLACGPRAADLVGALVADAVTLPDLPGRRDLRLLDDLAAAHLPVDDTPSLEEIAAAPDVPHQGAPQFAPQRPDRPVRVVVVGTDAALSAVVTRLMRIDAMWISVGFVPVVGDGDTSVVARNWQLTTEDASGGGPSVAALNFAMTAPVRPTAVVRDDSGLVTLGSAEIFHGGAELVGEIIVDSRTLFANSSARAWDGRPGAFGARLVPTVDAPGLAATRLVTPSTWDAEAARNVPRRRLFRRPAEPGGVDPDVVMTGRALQAGGVELTVVRDGVVHPRPTSKVTFYRHLRDGQFVRR
;
A
#
# COMPACT_ATOMS: atom_id res chain seq x y z
N MET A 1 20.29 14.32 -11.84
CA MET A 1 19.04 13.63 -11.45
C MET A 1 17.87 14.50 -11.87
N THR A 2 16.87 13.96 -12.56
CA THR A 2 15.59 14.64 -12.80
C THR A 2 14.68 14.37 -11.61
N THR A 3 14.06 15.41 -11.05
CA THR A 3 13.09 15.25 -9.94
C THR A 3 11.77 15.89 -10.33
N VAL A 4 10.66 15.16 -10.16
CA VAL A 4 9.29 15.65 -10.35
C VAL A 4 8.56 15.54 -9.02
N VAL A 5 7.95 16.63 -8.55
CA VAL A 5 7.15 16.64 -7.32
C VAL A 5 5.68 16.62 -7.70
N LEU A 6 4.94 15.64 -7.18
CA LEU A 6 3.50 15.47 -7.38
C LEU A 6 2.78 15.89 -6.09
N ALA A 7 2.01 16.97 -6.16
CA ALA A 7 1.19 17.48 -5.07
C ALA A 7 -0.24 16.95 -5.23
N CYS A 8 -0.56 15.86 -4.55
CA CYS A 8 -1.85 15.19 -4.64
C CYS A 8 -2.82 15.78 -3.61
N GLY A 9 -3.70 16.66 -4.07
CA GLY A 9 -4.69 17.31 -3.23
C GLY A 9 -4.38 18.77 -2.88
N PRO A 10 -5.39 19.54 -2.40
CA PRO A 10 -5.22 20.95 -2.07
C PRO A 10 -4.23 21.17 -0.93
N ARG A 11 -4.28 20.36 0.14
CA ARG A 11 -3.32 20.45 1.26
C ARG A 11 -1.88 20.22 0.81
N ALA A 12 -1.67 19.29 -0.12
CA ALA A 12 -0.35 19.03 -0.69
C ALA A 12 0.12 20.20 -1.56
N ALA A 13 -0.76 20.75 -2.39
CA ALA A 13 -0.46 21.90 -3.26
C ALA A 13 -0.07 23.15 -2.45
N ASP A 14 -0.82 23.46 -1.39
CA ASP A 14 -0.53 24.59 -0.51
C ASP A 14 0.84 24.44 0.16
N LEU A 15 1.17 23.21 0.57
CA LEU A 15 2.46 22.92 1.21
C LEU A 15 3.65 23.13 0.27
N VAL A 16 3.56 22.63 -0.96
CA VAL A 16 4.69 22.69 -1.90
C VAL A 16 4.74 23.98 -2.69
N GLY A 17 3.64 24.72 -2.83
CA GLY A 17 3.53 25.88 -3.71
C GLY A 17 4.55 26.99 -3.44
N ALA A 18 5.02 27.12 -2.19
CA ALA A 18 6.09 28.06 -1.82
C ALA A 18 7.50 27.45 -1.85
N LEU A 19 7.61 26.12 -1.89
CA LEU A 19 8.88 25.39 -1.73
C LEU A 19 9.41 24.81 -3.05
N VAL A 20 8.52 24.50 -3.99
CA VAL A 20 8.84 23.85 -5.27
C VAL A 20 8.00 24.49 -6.37
N ALA A 21 8.62 25.38 -7.16
CA ALA A 21 7.93 26.16 -8.19
C ALA A 21 7.28 25.29 -9.28
N ASP A 22 7.93 24.18 -9.67
CA ASP A 22 7.48 23.31 -10.77
C ASP A 22 6.74 22.05 -10.27
N ALA A 23 6.15 22.10 -9.07
CA ALA A 23 5.34 20.98 -8.57
C ALA A 23 4.07 20.78 -9.43
N VAL A 24 3.76 19.52 -9.75
CA VAL A 24 2.56 19.17 -10.49
C VAL A 24 1.42 18.92 -9.52
N THR A 25 0.38 19.77 -9.59
CA THR A 25 -0.84 19.58 -8.79
C THR A 25 -1.75 18.53 -9.42
N LEU A 26 -2.17 17.56 -8.62
CA LEU A 26 -3.06 16.47 -8.99
C LEU A 26 -4.25 16.38 -8.01
N PRO A 27 -5.34 15.67 -8.35
CA PRO A 27 -6.39 15.32 -7.39
C PRO A 27 -5.84 14.54 -6.19
N ASP A 28 -6.60 14.51 -5.07
CA ASP A 28 -6.23 13.74 -3.86
C ASP A 28 -5.92 12.27 -4.19
N LEU A 29 -6.72 11.69 -5.09
CA LEU A 29 -6.51 10.36 -5.64
C LEU A 29 -6.37 10.45 -7.15
N PRO A 30 -5.13 10.56 -7.68
CA PRO A 30 -4.90 10.74 -9.11
C PRO A 30 -5.29 9.47 -9.89
N GLY A 31 -6.03 9.66 -10.98
CA GLY A 31 -6.45 8.61 -11.89
C GLY A 31 -5.47 8.38 -13.04
N ARG A 32 -5.84 7.46 -13.94
CA ARG A 32 -5.03 7.10 -15.11
C ARG A 32 -4.67 8.29 -16.01
N ARG A 33 -5.59 9.26 -16.16
CA ARG A 33 -5.37 10.43 -17.02
C ARG A 33 -4.38 11.41 -16.39
N ASP A 34 -4.51 11.61 -15.09
CA ASP A 34 -3.68 12.54 -14.32
C ASP A 34 -2.21 12.08 -14.29
N LEU A 35 -1.99 10.76 -14.26
CA LEU A 35 -0.65 10.15 -14.18
C LEU A 35 0.00 9.86 -15.55
N ARG A 36 -0.54 10.38 -16.66
CA ARG A 36 0.08 10.21 -17.99
C ARG A 36 1.47 10.82 -18.11
N LEU A 37 1.75 11.88 -17.35
CA LEU A 37 3.06 12.51 -17.31
C LEU A 37 4.19 11.53 -16.92
N LEU A 38 3.87 10.45 -16.19
CA LEU A 38 4.86 9.45 -15.79
C LEU A 38 5.31 8.57 -16.97
N ASP A 39 4.44 8.36 -17.95
CA ASP A 39 4.78 7.69 -19.21
C ASP A 39 5.78 8.54 -19.99
N ASP A 40 5.48 9.84 -20.13
CA ASP A 40 6.33 10.79 -20.84
C ASP A 40 7.68 10.91 -20.14
N LEU A 41 7.69 10.96 -18.81
CA LEU A 41 8.91 10.99 -17.99
C LEU A 41 9.76 9.72 -18.17
N ALA A 42 9.14 8.54 -18.17
CA ALA A 42 9.85 7.28 -18.38
C ALA A 42 10.45 7.20 -19.78
N ALA A 43 9.65 7.51 -20.82
CA ALA A 43 10.08 7.48 -22.21
C ALA A 43 11.19 8.50 -22.52
N ALA A 44 11.18 9.66 -21.86
CA ALA A 44 12.22 10.68 -22.04
C ALA A 44 13.60 10.25 -21.51
N HIS A 45 13.64 9.40 -20.48
CA HIS A 45 14.87 9.04 -19.77
C HIS A 45 15.34 7.60 -20.02
N LEU A 46 14.45 6.72 -20.45
CA LEU A 46 14.76 5.37 -20.90
C LEU A 46 13.87 5.01 -22.11
N PRO A 47 14.16 5.56 -23.31
CA PRO A 47 13.35 5.32 -24.50
C PRO A 47 13.43 3.86 -25.00
N VAL A 48 14.52 3.17 -24.67
CA VAL A 48 14.74 1.75 -24.96
C VAL A 48 15.21 1.08 -23.67
N ASP A 49 14.46 0.08 -23.21
CA ASP A 49 14.84 -0.80 -22.10
C ASP A 49 15.42 -2.09 -22.70
N ASP A 50 16.70 -2.36 -22.45
CA ASP A 50 17.41 -3.57 -22.88
C ASP A 50 17.34 -4.71 -21.85
N THR A 51 16.68 -4.47 -20.72
CA THR A 51 16.46 -5.49 -19.69
C THR A 51 15.30 -6.40 -20.08
N PRO A 52 15.27 -7.66 -19.60
CA PRO A 52 14.14 -8.55 -19.83
C PRO A 52 12.84 -7.90 -19.36
N SER A 53 11.82 -7.96 -20.20
CA SER A 53 10.47 -7.52 -19.89
C SER A 53 9.85 -8.36 -18.77
N LEU A 54 8.78 -7.86 -18.15
CA LEU A 54 8.04 -8.61 -17.13
C LEU A 54 7.52 -9.96 -17.64
N GLU A 55 7.14 -10.05 -18.90
CA GLU A 55 6.66 -11.29 -19.53
C GLU A 55 7.81 -12.29 -19.71
N GLU A 56 8.97 -11.83 -20.18
CA GLU A 56 10.17 -12.67 -20.30
C GLU A 56 10.68 -13.15 -18.94
N ILE A 57 10.66 -12.28 -17.91
CA ILE A 57 11.01 -12.67 -16.53
C ILE A 57 10.03 -13.73 -16.02
N ALA A 58 8.72 -13.54 -16.23
CA ALA A 58 7.71 -14.49 -15.77
C ALA A 58 7.79 -15.84 -16.49
N ALA A 59 8.21 -15.85 -17.75
CA ALA A 59 8.38 -17.06 -18.56
C ALA A 59 9.74 -17.75 -18.36
N ALA A 60 10.68 -17.12 -17.65
CA ALA A 60 12.01 -17.68 -17.45
C ALA A 60 11.94 -18.99 -16.66
N PRO A 61 12.65 -20.06 -17.10
CA PRO A 61 12.60 -21.37 -16.45
C PRO A 61 13.16 -21.35 -15.02
N ASP A 62 14.14 -20.48 -14.78
CA ASP A 62 14.75 -20.25 -13.46
C ASP A 62 14.50 -18.80 -13.03
N VAL A 63 13.25 -18.46 -12.70
CA VAL A 63 12.95 -17.17 -12.04
C VAL A 63 13.66 -17.19 -10.67
N PRO A 64 14.65 -16.31 -10.42
CA PRO A 64 15.33 -16.27 -9.13
C PRO A 64 14.30 -16.19 -8.01
N HIS A 65 14.48 -17.00 -6.96
CA HIS A 65 13.64 -16.88 -5.79
C HIS A 65 13.66 -15.43 -5.34
N GLN A 66 12.49 -14.78 -5.26
CA GLN A 66 12.35 -13.37 -4.89
C GLN A 66 12.93 -13.13 -3.48
N GLY A 67 14.26 -13.01 -3.41
CA GLY A 67 15.06 -12.84 -2.22
C GLY A 67 15.15 -11.38 -1.84
N ALA A 68 16.26 -10.96 -1.22
CA ALA A 68 16.43 -9.56 -0.82
C ALA A 68 16.18 -8.60 -2.01
N PRO A 69 15.39 -7.53 -1.83
CA PRO A 69 15.12 -6.56 -2.87
C PRO A 69 16.38 -5.96 -3.50
N GLN A 70 16.36 -5.75 -4.81
CA GLN A 70 17.53 -5.28 -5.57
C GLN A 70 17.30 -3.94 -6.26
N PHE A 71 18.41 -3.26 -6.58
CA PHE A 71 18.35 -2.10 -7.44
C PHE A 71 17.86 -2.52 -8.82
N ALA A 72 17.07 -1.65 -9.45
CA ALA A 72 16.56 -1.89 -10.78
C ALA A 72 17.74 -2.00 -11.79
N PRO A 73 17.77 -3.00 -12.67
CA PRO A 73 18.86 -3.20 -13.63
C PRO A 73 18.89 -2.15 -14.75
N GLN A 74 17.76 -1.45 -14.98
CA GLN A 74 17.63 -0.43 -16.02
C GLN A 74 18.61 0.72 -15.83
N ARG A 75 19.08 1.27 -16.97
CA ARG A 75 20.08 2.34 -17.02
C ARG A 75 19.54 3.56 -17.78
N PRO A 76 18.71 4.41 -17.15
CA PRO A 76 18.28 5.66 -17.78
C PRO A 76 19.47 6.60 -18.04
N ASP A 77 19.32 7.55 -18.97
CA ASP A 77 20.37 8.55 -19.31
C ASP A 77 20.85 9.33 -18.07
N ARG A 78 19.96 9.51 -17.10
CA ARG A 78 20.22 10.06 -15.77
C ARG A 78 19.24 9.49 -14.75
N PRO A 79 19.57 9.50 -13.45
CA PRO A 79 18.61 9.11 -12.41
C PRO A 79 17.34 9.98 -12.43
N VAL A 80 16.19 9.33 -12.26
CA VAL A 80 14.87 9.99 -12.19
C VAL A 80 14.23 9.73 -10.82
N ARG A 81 13.61 10.76 -10.26
CA ARG A 81 12.92 10.72 -8.98
C ARG A 81 11.53 11.35 -9.07
N VAL A 82 10.53 10.65 -8.57
CA VAL A 82 9.19 11.16 -8.34
C VAL A 82 8.98 11.32 -6.85
N VAL A 83 8.65 12.52 -6.38
CA VAL A 83 8.30 12.77 -4.98
C VAL A 83 6.79 12.95 -4.89
N VAL A 84 6.11 12.07 -4.16
CA VAL A 84 4.67 12.18 -3.92
C VAL A 84 4.43 12.88 -2.61
N VAL A 85 3.71 14.00 -2.64
CA VAL A 85 3.20 14.71 -1.48
C VAL A 85 1.70 14.47 -1.44
N GLY A 86 1.19 13.69 -0.49
CA GLY A 86 -0.21 13.27 -0.51
C GLY A 86 -0.52 12.11 0.45
N THR A 87 -1.68 11.48 0.26
CA THR A 87 -2.14 10.34 1.07
C THR A 87 -1.44 9.03 0.67
N ASP A 88 -1.57 7.99 1.50
CA ASP A 88 -1.12 6.63 1.18
C ASP A 88 -1.77 6.11 -0.12
N ALA A 89 -3.04 6.44 -0.34
CA ALA A 89 -3.78 6.10 -1.55
C ALA A 89 -3.20 6.80 -2.80
N ALA A 90 -2.79 8.06 -2.68
CA ALA A 90 -2.18 8.81 -3.78
C ALA A 90 -0.83 8.20 -4.18
N LEU A 91 0.01 7.86 -3.20
CA LEU A 91 1.27 7.17 -3.42
C LEU A 91 1.05 5.79 -4.06
N SER A 92 0.09 5.01 -3.56
CA SER A 92 -0.28 3.73 -4.15
C SER A 92 -0.68 3.86 -5.62
N ALA A 93 -1.46 4.90 -5.98
CA ALA A 93 -1.84 5.16 -7.37
C ALA A 93 -0.64 5.48 -8.27
N VAL A 94 0.30 6.31 -7.79
CA VAL A 94 1.54 6.64 -8.51
C VAL A 94 2.41 5.40 -8.72
N VAL A 95 2.67 4.62 -7.68
CA VAL A 95 3.49 3.41 -7.78
C VAL A 95 2.79 2.33 -8.62
N THR A 96 1.46 2.25 -8.55
CA THR A 96 0.67 1.41 -9.45
C THR A 96 0.87 1.81 -10.91
N ARG A 97 0.92 3.11 -11.22
CA ARG A 97 1.21 3.56 -12.59
C ARG A 97 2.61 3.17 -13.03
N LEU A 98 3.63 3.45 -12.21
CA LEU A 98 5.03 3.08 -12.50
C LEU A 98 5.19 1.58 -12.74
N MET A 99 4.57 0.75 -11.90
CA MET A 99 4.54 -0.70 -12.06
C MET A 99 3.90 -1.10 -13.41
N ARG A 100 2.77 -0.49 -13.78
CA ARG A 100 2.04 -0.83 -15.02
C ARG A 100 2.78 -0.46 -16.30
N ILE A 101 3.72 0.47 -16.23
CA ILE A 101 4.56 0.88 -17.37
C ILE A 101 5.98 0.31 -17.29
N ASP A 102 6.22 -0.67 -16.40
CA ASP A 102 7.54 -1.25 -16.08
C ASP A 102 8.63 -0.21 -15.74
N ALA A 103 8.22 0.92 -15.15
CA ALA A 103 9.11 2.01 -14.76
C ALA A 103 9.46 1.99 -13.25
N MET A 104 9.52 0.79 -12.66
CA MET A 104 9.88 0.63 -11.24
C MET A 104 11.33 1.04 -10.95
N TRP A 105 12.14 1.30 -11.98
CA TRP A 105 13.47 1.91 -11.89
C TRP A 105 13.44 3.39 -11.49
N ILE A 106 12.31 4.08 -11.68
CA ILE A 106 12.13 5.46 -11.22
C ILE A 106 12.06 5.45 -9.69
N SER A 107 12.92 6.24 -9.06
CA SER A 107 12.93 6.32 -7.60
C SER A 107 11.74 7.11 -7.07
N VAL A 108 11.18 6.69 -5.94
CA VAL A 108 10.01 7.35 -5.33
C VAL A 108 10.32 7.84 -3.92
N GLY A 109 10.16 9.14 -3.70
CA GLY A 109 10.10 9.75 -2.39
C GLY A 109 8.66 10.00 -1.97
N PHE A 110 8.39 10.03 -0.67
CA PHE A 110 7.05 10.22 -0.13
C PHE A 110 7.04 11.22 1.03
N VAL A 111 6.08 12.14 0.98
CA VAL A 111 5.79 13.10 2.03
C VAL A 111 4.30 12.94 2.38
N PRO A 112 3.97 12.30 3.52
CA PRO A 112 2.60 11.98 3.85
C PRO A 112 1.81 13.23 4.21
N VAL A 113 0.65 13.39 3.59
CA VAL A 113 -0.40 14.37 3.95
C VAL A 113 -1.58 13.58 4.49
N VAL A 114 -1.86 13.73 5.78
CA VAL A 114 -2.90 13.01 6.50
C VAL A 114 -3.91 13.97 7.13
N GLY A 115 -5.11 13.46 7.40
CA GLY A 115 -6.12 14.18 8.18
C GLY A 115 -5.67 14.39 9.63
N ASP A 116 -6.36 15.28 10.34
CA ASP A 116 -6.05 15.55 11.74
C ASP A 116 -6.35 14.29 12.59
N GLY A 117 -5.34 13.79 13.31
CA GLY A 117 -5.44 12.57 14.12
C GLY A 117 -5.20 11.26 13.36
N ASP A 118 -5.02 11.31 12.04
CA ASP A 118 -4.65 10.15 11.23
C ASP A 118 -3.13 9.97 11.15
N THR A 119 -2.70 8.73 10.89
CA THR A 119 -1.29 8.41 10.64
C THR A 119 -1.15 7.68 9.31
N SER A 120 -0.10 8.01 8.55
CA SER A 120 0.24 7.29 7.32
C SER A 120 0.85 5.94 7.68
N VAL A 121 0.21 4.87 7.22
CA VAL A 121 0.70 3.50 7.42
C VAL A 121 1.96 3.29 6.59
N VAL A 122 2.00 3.84 5.37
CA VAL A 122 3.22 3.79 4.54
C VAL A 122 4.38 4.48 5.23
N ALA A 123 4.19 5.68 5.76
CA ALA A 123 5.23 6.42 6.47
C ALA A 123 5.75 5.65 7.68
N ARG A 124 4.87 4.98 8.42
CA ARG A 124 5.27 4.09 9.52
C ARG A 124 6.09 2.90 9.03
N ASN A 125 5.63 2.21 7.99
CA ASN A 125 6.34 1.07 7.40
C ASN A 125 7.74 1.46 6.88
N TRP A 126 7.86 2.67 6.33
CA TRP A 126 9.09 3.23 5.78
C TRP A 126 9.91 4.04 6.80
N GLN A 127 9.43 4.12 8.05
CA GLN A 127 10.05 4.86 9.15
C GLN A 127 10.34 6.34 8.81
N LEU A 128 9.45 6.95 8.04
CA LEU A 128 9.51 8.36 7.69
C LEU A 128 9.06 9.21 8.89
N THR A 129 9.70 10.37 9.06
CA THR A 129 9.21 11.36 10.04
C THR A 129 8.00 12.08 9.44
N THR A 130 6.88 12.07 10.18
CA THR A 130 5.61 12.70 9.77
C THR A 130 5.32 14.01 10.49
N GLU A 131 6.14 14.40 11.46
CA GLU A 131 5.92 15.56 12.33
C GLU A 131 7.04 16.59 12.22
N ASP A 132 6.66 17.86 12.16
CA ASP A 132 7.45 18.96 12.70
C ASP A 132 7.19 19.12 14.19
N ALA A 133 8.13 19.71 14.93
CA ALA A 133 8.00 20.01 16.37
C ALA A 133 6.76 20.87 16.75
N SER A 134 6.05 21.41 15.75
CA SER A 134 4.82 22.20 15.87
C SER A 134 3.53 21.43 15.56
N GLY A 135 3.59 20.11 15.29
CA GLY A 135 2.44 19.21 15.42
C GLY A 135 1.30 19.32 14.40
N GLY A 136 1.56 19.41 13.08
CA GLY A 136 0.45 19.29 12.13
C GLY A 136 0.70 19.39 10.62
N GLY A 137 1.93 19.30 10.13
CA GLY A 137 2.18 19.37 8.69
C GLY A 137 3.48 18.69 8.25
N PRO A 138 3.60 18.32 6.97
CA PRO A 138 4.82 17.73 6.46
C PRO A 138 5.90 18.80 6.34
N SER A 139 7.10 18.48 6.81
CA SER A 139 8.13 19.48 7.00
C SER A 139 8.97 19.75 5.76
N VAL A 140 9.61 20.92 5.71
CA VAL A 140 10.71 21.19 4.76
C VAL A 140 11.77 20.08 4.85
N ALA A 141 12.00 19.54 6.06
CA ALA A 141 12.91 18.42 6.26
C ALA A 141 12.40 17.11 5.63
N ALA A 142 11.10 16.82 5.72
CA ALA A 142 10.48 15.64 5.09
C ALA A 142 10.57 15.75 3.56
N LEU A 143 10.28 16.92 3.01
CA LEU A 143 10.43 17.17 1.57
C LEU A 143 11.90 17.03 1.13
N ASN A 144 12.84 17.63 1.86
CA ASN A 144 14.27 17.49 1.59
C ASN A 144 14.73 16.02 1.67
N PHE A 145 14.27 15.27 2.67
CA PHE A 145 14.54 13.84 2.80
C PHE A 145 14.02 13.08 1.57
N ALA A 146 12.75 13.26 1.21
CA ALA A 146 12.14 12.61 0.05
C ALA A 146 12.86 12.95 -1.27
N MET A 147 13.39 14.17 -1.40
CA MET A 147 14.11 14.63 -2.59
C MET A 147 15.55 14.15 -2.65
N THR A 148 16.26 14.02 -1.52
CA THR A 148 17.74 13.89 -1.52
C THR A 148 18.26 12.60 -0.91
N ALA A 149 17.49 11.92 -0.06
CA ALA A 149 17.99 10.74 0.63
C ALA A 149 18.22 9.55 -0.32
N PRO A 150 19.10 8.61 0.06
CA PRO A 150 19.41 7.44 -0.77
C PRO A 150 18.19 6.55 -1.02
N VAL A 151 18.19 5.92 -2.20
CA VAL A 151 17.21 4.89 -2.55
C VAL A 151 17.54 3.61 -1.79
N ARG A 152 16.49 2.92 -1.33
CA ARG A 152 16.55 1.56 -0.79
C ARG A 152 15.59 0.67 -1.58
N PRO A 153 16.11 -0.37 -2.27
CA PRO A 153 15.29 -1.41 -2.83
C PRO A 153 14.29 -1.96 -1.80
N THR A 154 13.07 -2.16 -2.24
CA THR A 154 11.95 -2.53 -1.36
C THR A 154 11.03 -3.50 -2.09
N ALA A 155 10.64 -4.59 -1.44
CA ALA A 155 9.66 -5.49 -2.01
C ALA A 155 8.33 -4.75 -2.25
N VAL A 156 7.70 -5.01 -3.39
CA VAL A 156 6.43 -4.37 -3.78
C VAL A 156 5.35 -5.42 -3.83
N VAL A 157 4.25 -5.21 -3.12
CA VAL A 157 3.08 -6.10 -3.14
C VAL A 157 2.03 -5.51 -4.06
N ARG A 158 1.49 -6.34 -4.95
CA ARG A 158 0.35 -6.01 -5.81
C ARG A 158 -0.71 -7.08 -5.69
N ASP A 159 -1.91 -6.78 -6.17
CA ASP A 159 -2.95 -7.77 -6.33
C ASP A 159 -3.15 -8.24 -7.78
N ASP A 160 -4.08 -9.17 -7.96
CA ASP A 160 -4.52 -9.70 -9.25
C ASP A 160 -5.22 -8.66 -10.14
N SER A 161 -5.79 -7.60 -9.56
CA SER A 161 -6.31 -6.43 -10.30
C SER A 161 -5.21 -5.47 -10.78
N GLY A 162 -3.97 -5.71 -10.34
CA GLY A 162 -2.82 -4.89 -10.66
C GLY A 162 -2.84 -3.52 -10.03
N LEU A 163 -3.26 -3.47 -8.78
CA LEU A 163 -3.08 -2.35 -7.86
C LEU A 163 -1.96 -2.70 -6.87
N VAL A 164 -1.15 -1.72 -6.54
CA VAL A 164 -0.07 -1.84 -5.54
C VAL A 164 -0.61 -1.53 -4.15
N THR A 165 -0.14 -2.25 -3.14
CA THR A 165 -0.35 -1.93 -1.72
C THR A 165 1.01 -1.63 -1.08
N LEU A 166 1.13 -0.52 -0.37
CA LEU A 166 2.38 -0.08 0.28
C LEU A 166 2.25 0.03 1.80
N GLY A 167 1.06 0.37 2.30
CA GLY A 167 0.77 0.57 3.70
C GLY A 167 0.15 -0.69 4.31
N SER A 168 -1.09 -0.97 3.92
CA SER A 168 -1.79 -2.20 4.36
C SER A 168 -2.99 -2.51 3.49
N ALA A 169 -3.38 -3.77 3.48
CA ALA A 169 -4.69 -4.16 2.99
C ALA A 169 -5.44 -4.99 4.04
N GLU A 170 -6.77 -4.86 4.03
CA GLU A 170 -7.67 -5.62 4.90
C GLU A 170 -8.68 -6.37 4.05
N ILE A 171 -8.99 -7.60 4.47
CA ILE A 171 -9.94 -8.50 3.83
C ILE A 171 -10.92 -8.96 4.90
N PHE A 172 -12.20 -8.61 4.75
CA PHE A 172 -13.24 -8.90 5.74
C PHE A 172 -14.61 -9.03 5.08
N HIS A 173 -15.63 -9.41 5.87
CA HIS A 173 -17.04 -9.38 5.47
C HIS A 173 -17.78 -8.33 6.31
N GLY A 174 -18.75 -7.63 5.72
CA GLY A 174 -19.46 -6.54 6.40
C GLY A 174 -20.36 -7.06 7.53
N GLY A 175 -20.23 -6.48 8.72
CA GLY A 175 -21.16 -6.68 9.85
C GLY A 175 -21.12 -8.05 10.53
N ALA A 176 -20.35 -9.01 10.00
CA ALA A 176 -20.29 -10.38 10.49
C ALA A 176 -18.90 -10.99 10.32
N GLU A 177 -18.69 -12.12 10.99
CA GLU A 177 -17.51 -12.95 10.79
C GLU A 177 -17.38 -13.38 9.32
N LEU A 178 -16.15 -13.33 8.81
CA LEU A 178 -15.83 -13.73 7.46
C LEU A 178 -16.00 -15.25 7.32
N VAL A 179 -16.77 -15.68 6.31
CA VAL A 179 -16.82 -17.09 5.88
C VAL A 179 -15.89 -17.26 4.69
N GLY A 180 -14.86 -18.08 4.87
CA GLY A 180 -13.82 -18.28 3.87
C GLY A 180 -12.49 -18.78 4.44
N GLU A 181 -11.49 -18.78 3.59
CA GLU A 181 -10.12 -19.16 3.90
C GLU A 181 -9.15 -18.07 3.42
N ILE A 182 -8.08 -17.86 4.19
CA ILE A 182 -6.95 -17.01 3.81
C ILE A 182 -5.66 -17.79 4.03
N ILE A 183 -4.86 -17.91 2.98
CA ILE A 183 -3.62 -18.67 2.91
C ILE A 183 -2.47 -17.69 2.64
N VAL A 184 -1.36 -17.84 3.37
CA VAL A 184 -0.10 -17.14 3.12
C VAL A 184 0.92 -18.16 2.62
N ASP A 185 1.37 -18.00 1.38
CA ASP A 185 2.09 -19.00 0.59
C ASP A 185 1.40 -20.38 0.61
N SER A 186 1.81 -21.29 1.51
CA SER A 186 1.25 -22.64 1.64
C SER A 186 0.66 -22.91 3.03
N ARG A 187 0.49 -21.88 3.86
CA ARG A 187 -0.01 -22.00 5.24
C ARG A 187 -1.35 -21.27 5.40
N THR A 188 -2.34 -21.95 5.95
CA THR A 188 -3.64 -21.35 6.27
C THR A 188 -3.52 -20.41 7.48
N LEU A 189 -3.73 -19.12 7.25
CA LEU A 189 -3.77 -18.08 8.29
C LEU A 189 -5.16 -18.01 8.94
N PHE A 190 -6.20 -18.17 8.14
CA PHE A 190 -7.59 -18.00 8.52
C PHE A 190 -8.45 -19.07 7.84
N ALA A 191 -9.35 -19.70 8.58
CA ALA A 191 -10.40 -20.53 8.03
C ALA A 191 -11.63 -20.43 8.93
N ASN A 192 -12.78 -20.14 8.34
CA ASN A 192 -14.05 -20.09 9.06
C ASN A 192 -15.20 -20.47 8.13
N SER A 193 -16.11 -21.33 8.60
CA SER A 193 -17.22 -21.87 7.82
C SER A 193 -18.59 -21.35 8.25
N SER A 194 -18.67 -20.50 9.27
CA SER A 194 -19.93 -19.98 9.80
C SER A 194 -19.88 -18.47 10.00
N ALA A 195 -20.92 -17.77 9.56
CA ALA A 195 -21.06 -16.34 9.79
C ALA A 195 -21.79 -16.09 11.11
N ARG A 196 -21.21 -15.22 11.95
CA ARG A 196 -21.87 -14.67 13.14
C ARG A 196 -21.86 -13.15 13.04
N ALA A 197 -23.04 -12.53 13.11
CA ALA A 197 -23.16 -11.09 13.20
C ALA A 197 -22.39 -10.58 14.43
N TRP A 198 -21.73 -9.43 14.30
CA TRP A 198 -20.91 -8.92 15.40
C TRP A 198 -21.76 -8.54 16.62
N ASP A 199 -21.48 -9.19 17.76
CA ASP A 199 -22.21 -9.01 19.03
C ASP A 199 -21.39 -8.23 20.08
N GLY A 200 -20.26 -7.66 19.66
CA GLY A 200 -19.34 -6.90 20.50
C GLY A 200 -18.20 -7.74 21.08
N ARG A 201 -18.10 -9.02 20.67
CA ARG A 201 -17.01 -9.92 21.08
C ARG A 201 -16.01 -10.13 19.94
N PRO A 202 -14.76 -10.52 20.27
CA PRO A 202 -13.82 -11.00 19.28
C PRO A 202 -14.31 -12.26 18.56
N GLY A 203 -13.79 -12.49 17.35
CA GLY A 203 -14.23 -13.53 16.44
C GLY A 203 -13.37 -13.61 15.18
N ALA A 204 -13.87 -14.31 14.16
CA ALA A 204 -13.16 -14.54 12.91
C ALA A 204 -13.54 -13.47 11.85
N PHE A 205 -12.97 -12.26 11.94
CA PHE A 205 -13.39 -11.13 11.10
C PHE A 205 -12.58 -10.93 9.81
N GLY A 206 -11.56 -11.74 9.58
CA GLY A 206 -10.78 -11.75 8.34
C GLY A 206 -9.29 -11.60 8.59
N ALA A 207 -8.60 -10.83 7.76
CA ALA A 207 -7.16 -10.60 7.88
C ALA A 207 -6.73 -9.18 7.50
N ARG A 208 -5.61 -8.77 8.09
CA ARG A 208 -4.83 -7.60 7.67
C ARG A 208 -3.48 -8.08 7.14
N LEU A 209 -3.09 -7.55 5.98
CA LEU A 209 -1.76 -7.73 5.41
C LEU A 209 -1.02 -6.39 5.35
N VAL A 210 0.29 -6.45 5.55
CA VAL A 210 1.21 -5.32 5.49
C VAL A 210 2.38 -5.73 4.59
N PRO A 211 2.66 -5.00 3.50
CA PRO A 211 3.87 -5.19 2.72
C PRO A 211 5.12 -5.03 3.59
N THR A 212 6.06 -5.96 3.49
CA THR A 212 7.35 -5.87 4.19
C THR A 212 8.38 -5.23 3.27
N VAL A 213 9.32 -4.47 3.84
CA VAL A 213 10.34 -3.79 3.04
C VAL A 213 11.39 -4.73 2.45
N ASP A 214 11.46 -5.97 2.96
CA ASP A 214 12.39 -7.03 2.57
C ASP A 214 11.63 -8.31 2.23
N ALA A 215 12.36 -9.34 1.78
CA ALA A 215 11.84 -10.68 1.58
C ALA A 215 11.22 -11.24 2.88
N PRO A 216 10.10 -11.98 2.78
CA PRO A 216 9.49 -12.49 1.56
C PRO A 216 8.58 -11.50 0.80
N GLY A 217 8.17 -10.39 1.43
CA GLY A 217 7.48 -9.28 0.77
C GLY A 217 6.15 -8.89 1.42
N LEU A 218 5.52 -9.77 2.20
CA LEU A 218 4.36 -9.42 3.02
C LEU A 218 4.33 -10.16 4.35
N ALA A 219 3.65 -9.55 5.32
CA ALA A 219 3.24 -10.13 6.58
C ALA A 219 1.73 -10.00 6.74
N ALA A 220 1.07 -10.97 7.35
CA ALA A 220 -0.37 -10.95 7.58
C ALA A 220 -0.75 -11.56 8.93
N THR A 221 -1.84 -11.05 9.48
CA THR A 221 -2.45 -11.50 10.74
C THR A 221 -3.96 -11.51 10.61
N ARG A 222 -4.64 -12.20 11.52
CA ARG A 222 -6.09 -12.26 11.61
C ARG A 222 -6.66 -10.96 12.16
N LEU A 223 -7.80 -10.53 11.63
CA LEU A 223 -8.68 -9.57 12.27
C LEU A 223 -9.54 -10.31 13.30
N VAL A 224 -9.42 -9.92 14.56
CA VAL A 224 -10.16 -10.52 15.68
C VAL A 224 -11.40 -9.70 16.07
N THR A 225 -11.53 -8.48 15.56
CA THR A 225 -12.77 -7.68 15.60
C THR A 225 -13.05 -7.12 14.20
N PRO A 226 -14.26 -6.60 13.92
CA PRO A 226 -14.54 -5.99 12.62
C PRO A 226 -13.51 -4.94 12.24
N SER A 227 -13.24 -4.82 10.95
CA SER A 227 -12.38 -3.75 10.43
C SER A 227 -12.88 -2.38 10.85
N THR A 228 -11.98 -1.40 11.02
CA THR A 228 -12.37 0.01 11.14
C THR A 228 -13.05 0.54 9.87
N TRP A 229 -12.87 -0.14 8.74
CA TRP A 229 -13.52 0.14 7.45
C TRP A 229 -14.86 -0.56 7.29
N ASP A 230 -15.29 -1.37 8.26
CA ASP A 230 -16.58 -2.06 8.22
C ASP A 230 -17.72 -1.09 8.51
N ALA A 231 -18.29 -0.54 7.44
CA ALA A 231 -19.41 0.40 7.52
C ALA A 231 -20.67 -0.22 8.14
N GLU A 232 -20.86 -1.53 8.07
CA GLU A 232 -22.01 -2.20 8.66
C GLU A 232 -21.84 -2.41 10.16
N ALA A 233 -20.65 -2.81 10.61
CA ALA A 233 -20.30 -2.83 12.03
C ALA A 233 -20.37 -1.43 12.66
N ALA A 234 -19.92 -0.40 11.94
CA ALA A 234 -19.98 0.99 12.40
C ALA A 234 -21.43 1.50 12.56
N ARG A 235 -22.37 1.05 11.71
CA ARG A 235 -23.81 1.39 11.85
C ARG A 235 -24.49 0.61 12.98
N ASN A 236 -24.03 -0.59 13.28
CA ASN A 236 -24.67 -1.53 14.19
C ASN A 236 -23.84 -1.82 15.44
N VAL A 237 -23.27 -0.77 16.05
CA VAL A 237 -22.41 -0.92 17.24
C VAL A 237 -23.20 -1.59 18.38
N PRO A 238 -22.73 -2.74 18.89
CA PRO A 238 -23.40 -3.46 19.96
C PRO A 238 -23.53 -2.61 21.23
N ARG A 239 -24.72 -2.60 21.83
CA ARG A 239 -24.95 -1.84 23.07
C ARG A 239 -24.09 -2.40 24.21
N ARG A 240 -23.55 -1.48 25.03
CA ARG A 240 -22.86 -1.82 26.27
C ARG A 240 -23.77 -2.67 27.16
N ARG A 241 -23.28 -3.82 27.61
CA ARG A 241 -23.96 -4.67 28.58
C ARG A 241 -23.46 -4.35 30.00
N LEU A 242 -24.24 -4.71 31.01
CA LEU A 242 -23.84 -4.55 32.41
C LEU A 242 -22.47 -5.22 32.61
N PHE A 243 -21.48 -4.46 33.08
CA PHE A 243 -20.08 -4.88 33.31
C PHE A 243 -19.20 -5.21 32.10
N ARG A 244 -19.64 -5.05 30.84
CA ARG A 244 -18.79 -5.35 29.67
C ARG A 244 -18.90 -4.32 28.56
N ARG A 245 -17.77 -3.70 28.21
CA ARG A 245 -17.63 -2.86 27.00
C ARG A 245 -17.47 -3.76 25.77
N PRO A 246 -18.06 -3.39 24.61
CA PRO A 246 -17.75 -4.05 23.35
C PRO A 246 -16.24 -3.98 23.06
N ALA A 247 -15.72 -4.98 22.35
CA ALA A 247 -14.37 -4.91 21.82
C ALA A 247 -14.29 -3.78 20.78
N GLU A 248 -13.17 -3.07 20.71
CA GLU A 248 -12.99 -2.00 19.72
C GLU A 248 -12.74 -2.61 18.32
N PRO A 249 -13.30 -2.01 17.24
CA PRO A 249 -12.95 -2.38 15.87
C PRO A 249 -11.45 -2.25 15.57
N GLY A 250 -10.98 -3.00 14.57
CA GLY A 250 -9.60 -2.97 14.08
C GLY A 250 -8.60 -3.81 14.88
N GLY A 251 -9.08 -4.65 15.80
CA GLY A 251 -8.29 -5.57 16.58
C GLY A 251 -7.68 -6.66 15.70
N VAL A 252 -6.39 -6.90 15.89
CA VAL A 252 -5.63 -7.98 15.22
C VAL A 252 -5.17 -9.02 16.24
N ASP A 253 -4.79 -10.20 15.77
CA ASP A 253 -4.15 -11.24 16.58
C ASP A 253 -2.62 -11.06 16.60
N PRO A 254 -2.02 -10.50 17.67
CA PRO A 254 -0.57 -10.27 17.70
C PRO A 254 0.24 -11.56 17.79
N ASP A 255 -0.36 -12.66 18.26
CA ASP A 255 0.33 -13.93 18.47
C ASP A 255 0.40 -14.76 17.18
N VAL A 256 -0.39 -14.40 16.17
CA VAL A 256 -0.42 -15.07 14.86
C VAL A 256 -0.08 -14.11 13.74
N VAL A 257 1.20 -14.11 13.38
CA VAL A 257 1.74 -13.41 12.21
C VAL A 257 2.38 -14.42 11.27
N MET A 258 1.95 -14.41 10.01
CA MET A 258 2.57 -15.18 8.94
C MET A 258 3.24 -14.24 7.94
N THR A 259 4.44 -14.59 7.52
CA THR A 259 5.14 -13.93 6.40
C THR A 259 5.15 -14.84 5.19
N GLY A 260 5.10 -14.24 4.00
CA GLY A 260 5.12 -14.96 2.72
C GLY A 260 5.32 -14.04 1.53
N ARG A 261 5.33 -14.62 0.33
CA ARG A 261 5.40 -13.86 -0.94
C ARG A 261 4.01 -13.59 -1.48
N ALA A 262 3.05 -14.46 -1.17
CA ALA A 262 1.67 -14.33 -1.61
C ALA A 262 0.68 -14.55 -0.46
N LEU A 263 -0.46 -13.89 -0.58
CA LEU A 263 -1.64 -14.12 0.24
C LEU A 263 -2.83 -14.33 -0.69
N GLN A 264 -3.55 -15.43 -0.51
CA GLN A 264 -4.76 -15.76 -1.24
C GLN A 264 -5.93 -15.79 -0.28
N ALA A 265 -7.01 -15.09 -0.61
CA ALA A 265 -8.25 -15.14 0.14
C ALA A 265 -9.39 -15.60 -0.78
N GLY A 266 -10.22 -16.49 -0.28
CA GLY A 266 -11.45 -16.94 -0.92
C GLY A 266 -12.58 -16.99 0.11
N GLY A 267 -13.76 -16.48 -0.23
CA GLY A 267 -14.89 -16.44 0.69
C GLY A 267 -16.14 -15.78 0.11
N VAL A 268 -17.09 -15.48 0.98
CA VAL A 268 -18.38 -14.88 0.61
C VAL A 268 -18.34 -13.36 0.79
N GLU A 269 -18.61 -12.62 -0.28
CA GLU A 269 -18.73 -11.15 -0.28
C GLU A 269 -17.56 -10.45 0.45
N LEU A 270 -16.32 -10.76 0.06
CA LEU A 270 -15.10 -10.15 0.58
C LEU A 270 -15.08 -8.66 0.26
N THR A 271 -15.04 -7.83 1.30
CA THR A 271 -14.63 -6.44 1.24
C THR A 271 -13.12 -6.38 1.34
N VAL A 272 -12.50 -5.65 0.40
CA VAL A 272 -11.05 -5.48 0.37
C VAL A 272 -10.72 -3.99 0.41
N VAL A 273 -9.90 -3.59 1.38
CA VAL A 273 -9.42 -2.21 1.51
C VAL A 273 -7.92 -2.19 1.28
N ARG A 274 -7.42 -1.21 0.53
CA ARG A 274 -6.00 -1.06 0.19
C ARG A 274 -5.59 0.38 0.43
N ASP A 275 -4.64 0.61 1.33
CA ASP A 275 -4.09 1.94 1.60
C ASP A 275 -5.19 3.01 1.81
N GLY A 276 -6.26 2.61 2.51
CA GLY A 276 -7.43 3.44 2.82
C GLY A 276 -8.53 3.50 1.74
N VAL A 277 -8.37 2.80 0.62
CA VAL A 277 -9.36 2.76 -0.47
C VAL A 277 -10.11 1.43 -0.46
N VAL A 278 -11.42 1.51 -0.22
CA VAL A 278 -12.33 0.35 -0.29
C VAL A 278 -12.54 -0.04 -1.76
N HIS A 279 -12.42 -1.33 -2.07
CA HIS A 279 -12.78 -1.86 -3.39
C HIS A 279 -14.27 -1.60 -3.67
N PRO A 280 -14.65 -1.13 -4.87
CA PRO A 280 -16.00 -0.64 -5.13
C PRO A 280 -17.10 -1.72 -5.04
N ARG A 281 -16.74 -3.00 -5.12
CA ARG A 281 -17.68 -4.13 -5.07
C ARG A 281 -17.12 -5.26 -4.21
N PRO A 282 -17.96 -5.98 -3.46
CA PRO A 282 -17.54 -7.24 -2.86
C PRO A 282 -17.00 -8.22 -3.91
N THR A 283 -16.09 -9.09 -3.47
CA THR A 283 -15.44 -10.10 -4.33
C THR A 283 -15.50 -11.47 -3.67
N SER A 284 -15.42 -12.55 -4.42
CA SER A 284 -15.33 -13.89 -3.83
C SER A 284 -13.90 -14.37 -3.61
N LYS A 285 -12.93 -13.68 -4.21
CA LYS A 285 -11.50 -13.98 -4.13
C LYS A 285 -10.66 -12.74 -4.34
N VAL A 286 -9.49 -12.72 -3.73
CA VAL A 286 -8.42 -11.76 -4.01
C VAL A 286 -7.07 -12.42 -3.75
N THR A 287 -6.08 -12.11 -4.58
CA THR A 287 -4.70 -12.58 -4.38
C THR A 287 -3.75 -11.40 -4.35
N PHE A 288 -2.94 -11.31 -3.29
CA PHE A 288 -1.82 -10.40 -3.16
C PHE A 288 -0.53 -11.16 -3.35
N TYR A 289 0.44 -10.58 -4.05
CA TYR A 289 1.74 -11.20 -4.28
C TYR A 289 2.83 -10.15 -4.48
N ARG A 290 4.07 -10.54 -4.14
CA ARG A 290 5.25 -9.74 -4.44
C ARG A 290 5.44 -9.63 -5.95
N HIS A 291 5.54 -8.41 -6.44
CA HIS A 291 5.82 -8.10 -7.83
C HIS A 291 7.25 -8.50 -8.24
N LEU A 292 7.47 -8.71 -9.55
CA LEU A 292 8.77 -9.15 -10.09
C LEU A 292 9.84 -8.05 -10.02
N ARG A 293 9.44 -6.78 -10.06
CA ARG A 293 10.34 -5.64 -9.86
C ARG A 293 10.24 -5.13 -8.43
N ASP A 294 11.38 -4.83 -7.83
CA ASP A 294 11.45 -4.16 -6.54
C ASP A 294 11.33 -2.64 -6.71
N GLY A 295 10.66 -2.01 -5.75
CA GLY A 295 10.51 -0.57 -5.70
C GLY A 295 11.79 0.13 -5.28
N GLN A 296 12.08 1.23 -5.97
CA GLN A 296 13.23 2.09 -5.68
C GLN A 296 12.79 3.23 -4.74
N PHE A 297 12.59 2.95 -3.46
CA PHE A 297 11.96 3.91 -2.54
C PHE A 297 12.96 4.65 -1.65
N VAL A 298 12.65 5.92 -1.35
CA VAL A 298 13.36 6.70 -0.35
C VAL A 298 12.72 6.46 1.02
N ARG A 299 13.41 5.70 1.86
CA ARG A 299 12.96 5.30 3.21
C ARG A 299 14.14 5.17 4.17
N ARG A 300 13.87 5.00 5.46
CA ARG A 300 14.91 4.75 6.47
C ARG A 300 15.28 3.27 6.60
#